data_AF-A0A840MJH8-F1
#
_entry.id   AF-A0A840MJH8-F1
#
_cell.length_a   1.000
_cell.length_b   1.000
_cell.length_c   1.000
_cell.angle_alpha   90.00
_cell.angle_beta   90.00
_cell.angle_gamma   90.00
#
_symmetry.space_group_name_H-M   'P 1'
#
loop_
_entity.id
_entity.type
_entity.pdbx_description
1 polymer ?
#
loop_
_entity_poly.entity_id
_entity_poly.type
_entity_poly.pdbx_seq_one_letter_code
_entity_poly.pdbx_strand_id
1 'polypeptide(L)'
;MKTNTIPLVYACSGCSSAAQLANHLALKLDRTGIAEMSCIAGVGGGVPGLVRTAQSGRPILALDGCIMHCVAACLARAGVEPDSHLTLSAFGVKKQRHTDFDVEQAAQLWPWVEAAAREINQVGLAQATSPDMQPDQATTNSARVRSSSDNCSASPACNGPTPSGVPV
;
A
#
# COMPACT_ATOMS: atom_id res chain seq x y z
N MET A 1 -4.60 17.17 -16.27
CA MET A 1 -5.19 16.18 -15.34
C MET A 1 -5.15 16.79 -13.95
N LYS A 2 -6.28 16.83 -13.23
CA LYS A 2 -6.25 17.23 -11.82
C LYS A 2 -5.45 16.17 -11.07
N THR A 3 -4.27 16.51 -10.58
CA THR A 3 -3.56 15.71 -9.60
C THR A 3 -4.39 15.77 -8.32
N ASN A 4 -5.16 14.72 -8.06
CA ASN A 4 -5.91 14.63 -6.81
C ASN A 4 -4.89 14.36 -5.70
N THR A 5 -4.56 15.40 -4.93
CA THR A 5 -3.47 15.38 -3.96
C THR A 5 -3.88 14.89 -2.58
N ILE A 6 -5.18 14.71 -2.32
CA ILE A 6 -5.65 14.21 -1.03
C ILE A 6 -5.30 12.72 -0.86
N PRO A 7 -5.04 12.25 0.37
CA PRO A 7 -4.69 10.87 0.63
C PRO A 7 -5.84 9.92 0.27
N LEU A 8 -5.51 8.65 0.09
CA LEU A 8 -6.47 7.56 0.00
C LEU A 8 -6.77 7.04 1.41
N VAL A 9 -8.02 6.66 1.66
CA VAL A 9 -8.40 5.89 2.84
C VAL A 9 -9.02 4.56 2.43
N TYR A 10 -8.56 3.49 3.09
CA TYR A 10 -9.13 2.16 2.97
C TYR A 10 -9.62 1.70 4.34
N ALA A 11 -10.80 1.10 4.40
CA ALA A 11 -11.36 0.58 5.64
C ALA A 11 -11.74 -0.89 5.54
N CYS A 12 -11.61 -1.61 6.66
CA CYS A 12 -12.18 -2.94 6.80
C CYS A 12 -13.72 -2.84 6.78
N SER A 13 -14.37 -3.22 5.67
CA SER A 13 -15.84 -3.10 5.49
C SER A 13 -16.58 -4.45 5.59
N GLY A 14 -16.24 -5.28 6.57
CA GLY A 14 -16.95 -6.53 6.89
C GLY A 14 -18.21 -6.36 7.76
N CYS A 15 -18.92 -7.46 8.08
CA CYS A 15 -20.22 -7.44 8.77
C CYS A 15 -20.19 -7.22 10.30
N SER A 16 -19.03 -7.07 10.92
CA SER A 16 -18.93 -6.84 12.37
C SER A 16 -19.03 -5.37 12.75
N SER A 17 -19.49 -5.07 13.96
CA SER A 17 -19.55 -3.71 14.52
C SER A 17 -18.24 -2.92 14.30
N ALA A 18 -17.09 -3.52 14.63
CA ALA A 18 -15.78 -2.89 14.46
C ALA A 18 -15.43 -2.54 13.00
N ALA A 19 -15.89 -3.36 12.06
CA ALA A 19 -15.68 -3.12 10.63
C ALA A 19 -16.64 -2.03 10.12
N GLN A 20 -17.90 -2.05 10.55
CA GLN A 20 -18.85 -0.99 10.24
C GLN A 20 -18.41 0.37 10.82
N LEU A 21 -17.79 0.38 12.01
CA LEU A 21 -17.18 1.58 12.59
C LEU A 21 -16.02 2.12 11.74
N ALA A 22 -15.07 1.26 11.35
CA ALA A 22 -13.96 1.65 10.47
C ALA A 22 -14.47 2.21 9.15
N ASN A 23 -15.46 1.55 8.55
CA ASN A 23 -16.13 1.99 7.32
C ASN A 23 -16.84 3.34 7.51
N HIS A 24 -17.53 3.55 8.63
CA HIS A 24 -18.19 4.82 8.95
C HIS A 24 -17.18 5.98 9.02
N LEU A 25 -16.04 5.78 9.69
CA LEU A 25 -15.00 6.80 9.82
C LEU A 25 -14.33 7.11 8.46
N ALA A 26 -14.06 6.10 7.64
CA ALA A 26 -13.53 6.31 6.29
C ALA A 26 -14.51 7.07 5.38
N LEU A 27 -15.80 6.72 5.41
CA LEU A 27 -16.82 7.45 4.65
C LEU A 27 -16.97 8.90 5.12
N LYS A 28 -16.77 9.17 6.42
CA LYS A 28 -16.77 10.53 6.94
C LYS A 28 -15.57 11.33 6.43
N LEU A 29 -14.38 10.74 6.36
CA LEU A 29 -13.20 11.37 5.73
C LEU A 29 -13.47 11.71 4.25
N ASP A 30 -14.07 10.77 3.52
CA ASP A 30 -14.44 10.93 2.10
C ASP A 30 -15.41 12.08 1.88
N ARG A 31 -16.54 12.07 2.60
CA ARG A 31 -17.59 13.08 2.45
C ARG A 31 -17.17 14.48 2.91
N THR A 32 -16.17 14.57 3.78
CA THR A 32 -15.59 15.85 4.22
C THR A 32 -14.43 16.32 3.34
N GLY A 33 -14.03 15.53 2.35
CA GLY A 33 -12.94 15.86 1.42
C GLY A 33 -11.54 15.81 2.04
N ILE A 34 -11.37 15.16 3.19
CA ILE A 34 -10.08 15.05 3.89
C ILE A 34 -9.23 13.94 3.27
N ALA A 35 -9.86 12.84 2.83
CA ALA A 35 -9.26 11.75 2.09
C ALA A 35 -10.25 11.27 1.03
N GLU A 36 -9.80 10.52 0.03
CA GLU A 36 -10.67 9.83 -0.92
C GLU A 36 -10.78 8.36 -0.54
N MET A 37 -12.00 7.84 -0.35
CA MET A 37 -12.19 6.43 -0.01
C MET A 37 -12.16 5.55 -1.25
N SER A 38 -11.40 4.45 -1.19
CA SER A 38 -11.38 3.42 -2.23
C SER A 38 -11.70 2.04 -1.69
N CYS A 39 -12.20 1.15 -2.55
CA CYS A 39 -12.79 -0.13 -2.14
C CYS A 39 -11.70 -1.19 -1.88
N ILE A 40 -11.50 -1.52 -0.60
CA ILE A 40 -10.52 -2.55 -0.21
C ILE A 40 -10.89 -3.95 -0.72
N ALA A 41 -12.19 -4.27 -0.82
CA ALA A 41 -12.63 -5.57 -1.30
C ALA A 41 -12.20 -5.79 -2.76
N GLY A 42 -12.24 -4.73 -3.58
CA GLY A 42 -11.77 -4.81 -4.95
C GLY A 42 -10.24 -4.87 -5.06
N VAL A 43 -9.49 -4.24 -4.15
CA VAL A 43 -8.03 -4.44 -4.06
C VAL A 43 -7.72 -5.91 -3.71
N GLY A 44 -8.35 -6.45 -2.66
CA GLY A 44 -8.17 -7.84 -2.23
C GLY A 44 -8.64 -8.88 -3.26
N GLY A 45 -9.61 -8.51 -4.11
CA GLY A 45 -10.10 -9.29 -5.24
C GLY A 45 -9.31 -9.11 -6.55
N GLY A 46 -8.27 -8.25 -6.56
CA GLY A 46 -7.43 -8.03 -7.74
C GLY A 46 -8.11 -7.24 -8.87
N VAL A 47 -9.14 -6.44 -8.58
CA VAL A 47 -9.85 -5.63 -9.59
C VAL A 47 -8.86 -4.61 -10.17
N PRO A 48 -8.55 -4.64 -11.50
CA PRO A 48 -7.42 -3.90 -12.05
C PRO A 48 -7.47 -2.38 -11.83
N GLY A 49 -8.66 -1.77 -11.81
CA GLY A 49 -8.81 -0.34 -11.53
C GLY A 49 -8.48 0.03 -10.08
N LEU A 50 -8.89 -0.81 -9.12
CA LEU A 50 -8.72 -0.53 -7.70
C LEU A 50 -7.30 -0.85 -7.23
N VAL A 51 -6.67 -1.90 -7.78
CA VAL A 51 -5.24 -2.18 -7.56
C VAL A 51 -4.38 -1.03 -8.07
N ARG A 52 -4.64 -0.53 -9.29
CA ARG A 52 -3.93 0.65 -9.82
C ARG A 52 -4.11 1.90 -8.96
N THR A 53 -5.30 2.07 -8.38
CA THR A 53 -5.55 3.19 -7.46
C THR A 53 -4.72 3.05 -6.20
N ALA A 54 -4.68 1.86 -5.59
CA ALA A 54 -3.84 1.60 -4.42
C ALA A 54 -2.34 1.79 -4.71
N GLN A 55 -1.89 1.48 -5.92
CA GLN A 55 -0.51 1.64 -6.37
C GLN A 55 -0.19 3.03 -6.93
N SER A 56 -1.09 4.01 -6.78
CA SER A 56 -0.93 5.34 -7.40
C SER A 56 0.19 6.18 -6.78
N GLY A 57 0.77 5.76 -5.66
CA GLY A 57 1.78 6.51 -4.91
C GLY A 57 1.19 7.67 -4.09
N ARG A 58 -0.14 7.79 -4.02
CA ARG A 58 -0.80 8.71 -3.10
C ARG A 58 -0.61 8.21 -1.66
N PRO A 59 -0.51 9.10 -0.66
CA PRO A 59 -0.47 8.68 0.74
C PRO A 59 -1.71 7.88 1.11
N ILE A 60 -1.56 6.82 1.91
CA ILE A 60 -2.62 5.88 2.27
C ILE A 60 -2.80 5.82 3.79
N LEU A 61 -4.05 6.01 4.22
CA LEU A 61 -4.51 5.64 5.55
C LEU A 61 -5.23 4.28 5.48
N ALA A 62 -4.69 3.28 6.18
CA ALA A 62 -5.36 2.01 6.42
C ALA A 62 -6.13 2.05 7.75
N LEU A 63 -7.45 1.80 7.71
CA LEU A 63 -8.32 1.72 8.88
C LEU A 63 -8.83 0.29 9.07
N ASP A 64 -8.25 -0.42 10.03
CA ASP A 64 -8.69 -1.76 10.40
C ASP A 64 -9.47 -1.76 11.70
N GLY A 65 -10.68 -2.33 11.68
CA GLY A 65 -11.53 -2.39 12.86
C GLY A 65 -11.02 -3.35 13.94
N CYS A 66 -10.23 -4.36 13.56
CA CYS A 66 -9.78 -5.41 14.48
C CYS A 66 -8.41 -5.98 14.09
N ILE A 67 -7.84 -6.78 14.98
CA ILE A 67 -6.51 -7.42 14.87
C ILE A 67 -6.29 -8.31 13.64
N MET A 68 -7.33 -8.58 12.84
CA MET A 68 -7.19 -9.35 11.60
C MET A 68 -6.52 -8.54 10.48
N HIS A 69 -6.50 -7.21 10.61
CA HIS A 69 -5.85 -6.28 9.67
C HIS A 69 -6.18 -6.55 8.19
N CYS A 70 -7.48 -6.65 7.87
CA CYS A 70 -7.93 -6.97 6.52
C CYS A 70 -7.43 -5.97 5.48
N VAL A 71 -7.40 -4.68 5.83
CA VAL A 71 -6.89 -3.63 4.92
C VAL A 71 -5.42 -3.81 4.68
N ALA A 72 -4.62 -3.91 5.75
CA ALA A 72 -3.17 -4.11 5.61
C ALA A 72 -2.85 -5.38 4.80
N ALA A 73 -3.56 -6.49 5.05
CA ALA A 73 -3.38 -7.73 4.31
C ALA A 73 -3.71 -7.59 2.81
N CYS A 74 -4.79 -6.88 2.46
CA CYS A 74 -5.17 -6.64 1.07
C CYS A 74 -4.17 -5.72 0.35
N LEU A 75 -3.71 -4.64 1.00
CA LEU A 75 -2.70 -3.74 0.44
C LEU A 75 -1.36 -4.46 0.25
N ALA A 76 -0.91 -5.25 1.23
CA ALA A 76 0.33 -6.02 1.14
C ALA A 76 0.29 -7.02 -0.03
N ARG A 77 -0.84 -7.68 -0.28
CA ARG A 77 -1.02 -8.57 -1.45
C ARG A 77 -0.95 -7.82 -2.79
N ALA A 78 -1.26 -6.53 -2.80
CA ALA A 78 -1.09 -5.66 -3.96
C ALA A 78 0.30 -5.00 -4.03
N GLY A 79 1.22 -5.34 -3.13
CA GLY A 79 2.56 -4.75 -3.05
C GLY A 79 2.56 -3.30 -2.57
N VAL A 80 1.59 -2.93 -1.73
CA VAL A 80 1.42 -1.57 -1.20
C VAL A 80 1.53 -1.58 0.32
N GLU A 81 2.33 -0.67 0.86
CA GLU A 81 2.41 -0.40 2.30
C GLU A 81 1.70 0.93 2.60
N PRO A 82 0.81 1.00 3.60
CA PRO A 82 0.15 2.24 3.96
C PRO A 82 1.08 3.17 4.77
N ASP A 83 1.01 4.47 4.51
CA ASP A 83 1.77 5.49 5.26
C ASP A 83 1.34 5.60 6.72
N SER A 84 0.06 5.32 7.00
CA SER A 84 -0.46 5.20 8.36
C SER A 84 -1.46 4.07 8.45
N HIS A 85 -1.40 3.32 9.55
CA HIS A 85 -2.30 2.21 9.82
C HIS A 85 -2.88 2.34 11.23
N LEU A 86 -4.20 2.52 11.31
CA LEU A 86 -4.93 2.55 12.57
C LEU A 86 -5.70 1.25 12.76
N THR A 87 -5.41 0.56 13.86
CA THR A 87 -6.18 -0.60 14.30
C THR A 87 -7.11 -0.19 15.44
N LEU A 88 -8.40 -0.03 15.15
CA LEU A 88 -9.38 0.52 16.09
C LEU A 88 -9.54 -0.31 17.37
N SER A 89 -9.29 -1.62 17.32
CA SER A 89 -9.32 -2.46 18.53
C SER A 89 -8.23 -2.09 19.55
N ALA A 90 -7.13 -1.46 19.13
CA ALA A 90 -6.13 -0.89 20.05
C ALA A 90 -6.69 0.28 20.86
N PHE A 91 -7.75 0.93 20.37
CA PHE A 91 -8.47 2.03 21.03
C PHE A 91 -9.73 1.54 21.76
N GLY A 92 -9.82 0.24 22.06
CA GLY A 92 -10.92 -0.34 22.84
C GLY A 92 -12.17 -0.71 22.04
N VAL A 93 -12.15 -0.60 20.71
CA VAL A 93 -13.25 -1.05 19.85
C VAL A 93 -13.37 -2.57 19.93
N LYS A 94 -14.55 -3.06 20.31
CA LYS A 94 -14.85 -4.49 20.38
C LYS A 94 -15.54 -4.97 19.12
N LYS A 95 -15.05 -6.08 18.57
CA LYS A 95 -15.68 -6.77 17.44
C LYS A 95 -16.88 -7.59 17.92
N GLN A 96 -18.07 -7.18 17.51
CA GLN A 96 -19.32 -7.91 17.73
C GLN A 96 -19.97 -8.25 16.39
N ARG A 97 -20.63 -9.40 16.30
CA ARG A 97 -21.42 -9.80 15.13
C ARG A 97 -22.89 -9.52 15.39
N HIS A 98 -23.66 -9.26 14.33
CA HIS A 98 -25.10 -8.99 14.42
C HIS A 98 -25.44 -7.78 15.30
N THR A 99 -24.55 -6.80 15.35
CA THR A 99 -24.72 -5.58 16.15
C THR A 99 -24.08 -4.44 15.38
N ASP A 100 -24.74 -3.29 15.39
CA ASP A 100 -24.19 -2.06 14.85
C ASP A 100 -23.04 -1.54 15.72
N PHE A 101 -22.33 -0.54 15.21
CA PHE A 101 -21.29 0.13 15.99
C PHE A 101 -21.88 1.19 16.93
N ASP A 102 -21.11 1.53 17.96
CA ASP A 102 -21.40 2.60 18.90
C ASP A 102 -21.06 3.97 18.26
N VAL A 103 -22.07 4.83 18.11
CA VAL A 103 -21.95 6.13 17.44
C VAL A 103 -21.19 7.13 18.31
N GLU A 104 -21.37 7.07 19.62
CA GLU A 104 -20.63 7.86 20.60
C GLU A 104 -19.14 7.50 20.56
N GLN A 105 -18.82 6.21 20.48
CA GLN A 105 -17.44 5.74 20.27
C GLN A 105 -16.88 6.23 18.93
N ALA A 106 -17.68 6.25 17.86
CA ALA A 106 -17.27 6.84 16.58
C ALA A 106 -16.93 8.33 16.70
N ALA A 107 -17.74 9.10 17.43
CA ALA A 107 -17.48 10.51 17.68
C ALA A 107 -16.20 10.73 18.50
N GLN A 108 -15.93 9.86 19.50
CA GLN A 108 -14.71 9.92 20.31
C GLN A 108 -13.45 9.63 19.51
N LEU A 109 -13.50 8.67 18.57
CA LEU A 109 -12.34 8.30 17.76
C LEU A 109 -12.10 9.24 16.58
N TRP A 110 -13.11 10.00 16.16
CA TRP A 110 -13.02 10.87 14.98
C TRP A 110 -11.82 11.82 14.98
N PRO A 111 -11.50 12.57 16.07
CA PRO A 111 -10.37 13.51 16.05
C PRO A 111 -9.03 12.83 15.75
N TRP A 112 -8.85 11.58 16.18
CA TRP A 112 -7.62 10.82 15.98
C TRP A 112 -7.50 10.34 14.54
N VAL A 113 -8.59 9.85 13.97
CA VAL A 113 -8.65 9.43 12.56
C VAL A 113 -8.48 10.62 11.62
N GLU A 114 -9.13 11.74 11.92
CA GLU A 114 -8.97 12.98 11.17
C GLU A 114 -7.52 13.50 11.21
N ALA A 115 -6.90 13.51 12.40
CA ALA A 115 -5.52 13.93 12.56
C ALA A 115 -4.57 13.06 11.74
N ALA A 116 -4.72 11.72 11.81
CA ALA A 116 -3.88 10.80 11.05
C ALA A 116 -3.98 11.03 9.53
N ALA A 117 -5.20 11.24 9.00
CA ALA A 117 -5.40 11.53 7.59
C ALA A 117 -4.75 12.86 7.16
N ARG A 118 -4.84 13.90 8.01
CA ARG A 118 -4.23 15.20 7.73
C ARG A 118 -2.70 15.15 7.80
N GLU A 119 -2.15 14.39 8.74
CA GLU A 119 -0.71 14.23 8.92
C GLU A 119 -0.07 13.58 7.69
N ILE A 120 -0.59 12.43 7.22
CA ILE A 120 -0.04 11.77 6.02
C ILE A 120 -0.17 12.62 4.76
N ASN A 121 -1.20 13.46 4.68
CA ASN A 121 -1.35 14.40 3.57
C ASN A 121 -0.25 15.46 3.59
N GLN A 122 0.07 16.02 4.77
CA GLN A 122 1.13 17.02 4.92
C GLN A 122 2.50 16.42 4.62
N VAL A 123 2.79 15.21 5.12
CA VAL A 123 4.05 14.52 4.84
C VAL A 123 4.20 14.21 3.35
N GLY A 124 3.15 13.69 2.71
CA GLY A 124 3.16 13.41 1.28
C GLY A 124 3.36 14.66 0.42
N LEU A 125 2.73 15.78 0.80
CA LEU A 125 2.93 17.07 0.14
C LEU A 125 4.37 17.58 0.33
N ALA A 126 4.93 17.51 1.53
CA ALA A 126 6.28 17.96 1.82
C ALA A 126 7.35 17.17 1.02
N GLN A 127 7.17 15.85 0.91
CA GLN A 127 8.02 14.98 0.10
C GLN A 127 7.90 15.28 -1.40
N ALA A 128 6.70 15.56 -1.90
CA ALA A 128 6.49 15.96 -3.29
C ALA A 128 7.11 17.35 -3.61
N THR A 129 7.24 18.24 -2.63
CA THR A 129 7.81 19.59 -2.80
C THR A 129 9.31 19.71 -2.52
N SER A 130 10.00 18.61 -2.19
CA SER A 130 11.45 18.59 -1.97
C SER A 130 12.17 18.00 -3.18
N PRO A 131 12.53 18.79 -4.21
CA PRO A 131 13.39 18.32 -5.29
C PRO A 131 14.84 18.28 -4.77
N ASP A 132 15.35 17.08 -4.50
CA ASP A 132 16.69 16.59 -4.87
C ASP A 132 17.32 15.63 -3.85
N MET A 133 17.47 14.38 -4.30
CA MET A 133 18.77 13.73 -4.30
C MET A 133 18.81 12.73 -5.47
N GLN A 134 19.11 13.22 -6.67
CA GLN A 134 19.61 12.40 -7.78
C GLN A 134 21.12 12.22 -7.60
N PRO A 135 21.69 11.00 -7.56
CA PRO A 135 23.11 10.83 -7.77
C PRO A 135 23.44 11.04 -9.26
N ASP A 136 24.23 12.08 -9.50
CA ASP A 136 24.80 12.51 -10.77
C ASP A 136 25.58 11.38 -11.48
N GLN A 137 25.27 11.17 -12.76
CA GLN A 137 26.14 10.46 -13.70
C GLN A 137 27.11 11.45 -14.34
N ALA A 138 28.34 11.54 -13.83
CA ALA A 138 29.47 12.00 -14.65
C ALA A 138 30.82 11.67 -14.00
N THR A 139 31.44 10.55 -14.41
CA THR A 139 32.88 10.60 -14.72
C THR A 139 33.09 9.87 -16.04
N THR A 140 33.31 10.69 -17.06
CA THR A 140 33.90 10.34 -18.34
C THR A 140 35.28 9.72 -18.10
N ASN A 141 35.57 8.57 -18.71
CA ASN A 141 36.93 8.30 -19.15
C ASN A 141 36.94 7.48 -20.44
N SER A 142 37.07 8.21 -21.55
CA SER A 142 37.53 7.67 -22.82
C SER A 142 38.99 7.24 -22.68
N ALA A 143 39.23 5.94 -22.63
CA ALA A 143 40.55 5.37 -22.94
C ALA A 143 40.39 4.33 -24.05
N ARG A 144 40.58 4.80 -25.28
CA ARG A 144 40.75 3.98 -26.48
C ARG A 144 42.23 3.63 -26.58
N VAL A 145 42.61 2.37 -26.38
CA VAL A 145 43.85 1.78 -26.91
C VAL A 145 43.49 0.42 -27.51
N ARG A 146 43.98 0.18 -28.72
CA ARG A 146 43.70 -0.98 -29.58
C ARG A 146 44.65 -2.16 -29.31
N SER A 147 44.15 -3.33 -29.72
CA SER A 147 44.81 -4.47 -30.40
C SER A 147 45.78 -5.39 -29.66
N SER A 148 45.43 -6.68 -29.61
CA SER A 148 46.12 -7.87 -30.21
C SER A 148 45.48 -9.13 -29.60
N SER A 149 44.73 -9.93 -30.36
CA SER A 149 45.13 -11.18 -31.05
C SER A 149 45.77 -12.24 -30.15
N ASP A 150 45.28 -13.48 -30.34
CA ASP A 150 45.72 -14.78 -29.78
C ASP A 150 45.01 -15.14 -28.46
N ASN A 151 44.34 -16.27 -28.28
CA ASN A 151 44.64 -17.61 -28.78
C ASN A 151 43.38 -18.50 -28.78
N CYS A 152 43.33 -19.37 -29.77
CA CYS A 152 42.33 -20.40 -30.00
C CYS A 152 42.85 -21.72 -29.42
N SER A 153 42.07 -22.44 -28.59
CA SER A 153 42.17 -23.91 -28.55
C SER A 153 41.11 -24.57 -27.66
N ALA A 154 40.31 -25.41 -28.33
CA ALA A 154 39.83 -26.73 -27.91
C ALA A 154 38.62 -26.86 -26.94
N SER A 155 37.47 -27.17 -27.56
CA SER A 155 36.33 -27.96 -27.04
C SER A 155 36.72 -29.44 -26.78
N PRO A 156 35.80 -30.43 -26.56
CA PRO A 156 34.39 -30.41 -26.14
C PRO A 156 34.06 -31.45 -25.03
N ALA A 157 32.89 -31.33 -24.38
CA ALA A 157 32.17 -32.51 -23.87
C ALA A 157 30.67 -32.22 -23.76
N CYS A 158 29.93 -32.70 -24.76
CA CYS A 158 28.51 -33.03 -24.66
C CYS A 158 28.33 -34.20 -23.67
N ASN A 159 27.27 -34.18 -22.87
CA ASN A 159 26.31 -35.28 -22.77
C ASN A 159 25.08 -34.83 -21.96
N GLY A 160 23.90 -35.07 -22.53
CA GLY A 160 22.59 -34.69 -21.98
C GLY A 160 22.05 -35.67 -20.92
N PRO A 161 20.75 -36.03 -20.95
CA PRO A 161 19.78 -35.45 -20.02
C PRO A 161 18.94 -36.47 -19.21
N THR A 162 18.11 -35.94 -18.31
CA THR A 162 16.82 -36.45 -17.75
C THR A 162 16.85 -37.40 -16.52
N PRO A 163 15.69 -37.82 -15.94
CA PRO A 163 15.08 -37.21 -14.75
C PRO A 163 14.69 -38.23 -13.65
N SER A 164 14.24 -37.78 -12.49
CA SER A 164 13.44 -38.59 -11.54
C SER A 164 12.70 -37.60 -10.63
N GLY A 165 11.36 -37.50 -10.56
CA GLY A 165 10.42 -38.56 -10.16
C GLY A 165 10.70 -38.91 -8.69
N VAL A 166 9.85 -38.70 -7.69
CA VAL A 166 8.43 -39.09 -7.52
C VAL A 166 7.90 -38.41 -6.23
N PRO A 167 6.57 -38.21 -6.05
CA PRO A 167 5.96 -37.38 -5.01
C PRO A 167 5.57 -38.16 -3.73
N VAL A 168 5.33 -37.42 -2.64
CA VAL A 168 4.27 -37.67 -1.63
C VAL A 168 3.78 -36.31 -1.14
#